data_AF-A0A7X0DD91-F1
#
_entry.id   AF-A0A7X0DD91-F1
#
_cell.length_a   1.000
_cell.length_b   1.000
_cell.length_c   1.000
_cell.angle_alpha   90.00
_cell.angle_beta   90.00
_cell.angle_gamma   90.00
#
_symmetry.space_group_name_H-M   'P 1'
#
loop_
_entity.id
_entity.type
_entity.pdbx_description
1 polymer ?
#
loop_
_entity_poly.entity_id
_entity_poly.type
_entity_poly.pdbx_seq_one_letter_code
_entity_poly.pdbx_strand_id
1 'polypeptide(L)'
;MSTLTPEELEGRLNAHRELMIDMLAAMIGGEMQITRFIQRLRDDATFKDNEEDPGVLPESGFAIENAAARELRTVLQAAQARAAADAS
;
A
#
# COMPACT_ATOMS: atom_id res chain seq x y z
N MET A 1 13.04 -14.20 11.28
CA MET A 1 12.83 -13.27 10.16
C MET A 1 13.12 -14.05 8.88
N SER A 2 12.11 -14.30 8.05
CA SER A 2 12.36 -14.91 6.74
C SER A 2 13.16 -13.93 5.89
N THR A 3 14.27 -14.39 5.31
CA THR A 3 15.02 -13.64 4.30
C THR A 3 14.17 -13.52 3.04
N LEU A 4 13.85 -12.29 2.66
CA LEU A 4 13.15 -11.98 1.41
C LEU A 4 14.02 -12.39 0.23
N THR A 5 13.41 -12.90 -0.83
CA THR A 5 14.12 -13.12 -2.09
C THR A 5 14.42 -11.78 -2.77
N PRO A 6 15.42 -11.71 -3.68
CA PRO A 6 15.68 -10.51 -4.46
C PRO A 6 14.46 -9.98 -5.20
N GLU A 7 13.64 -10.86 -5.75
CA GLU A 7 12.42 -10.54 -6.51
C GLU A 7 11.35 -9.93 -5.59
N GLU A 8 11.19 -10.47 -4.37
CA GLU A 8 10.29 -9.90 -3.37
C GLU A 8 10.76 -8.52 -2.91
N LEU A 9 12.07 -8.32 -2.76
CA LEU A 9 12.64 -7.02 -2.42
C LEU A 9 12.42 -5.99 -3.53
N GLU A 10 12.66 -6.38 -4.79
CA GLU A 10 12.42 -5.53 -5.96
C GLU A 10 10.93 -5.14 -6.08
N GLY A 11 10.03 -6.10 -5.90
CA GLY A 11 8.59 -5.85 -5.88
C GLY A 11 8.17 -4.84 -4.82
N ARG A 12 8.71 -4.96 -3.60
CA ARG A 12 8.44 -4.01 -2.51
C ARG A 12 9.01 -2.63 -2.78
N LEU A 13 10.23 -2.54 -3.35
CA LEU A 13 10.84 -1.25 -3.71
C LEU A 13 10.04 -0.54 -4.81
N ASN A 14 9.59 -1.27 -5.82
CA ASN A 14 8.75 -0.71 -6.88
C ASN A 14 7.40 -0.24 -6.32
N ALA A 15 6.75 -1.00 -5.43
CA ALA A 15 5.51 -0.58 -4.79
C ALA A 15 5.66 0.76 -4.03
N HIS A 16 6.76 0.93 -3.29
CA HIS A 16 7.05 2.22 -2.63
C HIS A 16 7.31 3.34 -3.64
N ARG A 17 8.02 3.05 -4.73
CA ARG A 17 8.30 4.04 -5.78
C ARG A 17 7.00 4.55 -6.40
N GLU A 18 6.09 3.66 -6.76
CA GLU A 18 4.78 4.03 -7.31
C GLU A 18 3.96 4.84 -6.30
N LEU A 19 3.92 4.41 -5.04
CA LEU A 19 3.24 5.17 -3.98
C LEU A 19 3.79 6.60 -3.83
N MET A 20 5.11 6.77 -3.87
CA MET A 20 5.74 8.10 -3.82
C MET A 20 5.39 8.96 -5.03
N ILE A 21 5.34 8.37 -6.23
CA ILE A 21 4.94 9.06 -7.46
C ILE A 21 3.50 9.54 -7.34
N ASP A 22 2.58 8.67 -6.93
CA ASP A 22 1.16 9.01 -6.76
C ASP A 22 0.95 10.10 -5.70
N MET A 23 1.68 10.02 -4.59
CA MET A 23 1.65 11.05 -3.55
C MET A 23 2.11 12.40 -4.09
N LEU A 24 3.23 12.46 -4.80
CA LEU A 24 3.74 13.70 -5.40
C LEU A 24 2.78 14.25 -6.46
N ALA A 25 2.22 13.39 -7.31
CA ALA A 25 1.23 13.77 -8.30
C ALA A 25 -0.03 14.37 -7.66
N ALA A 26 -0.50 13.79 -6.55
CA ALA A 26 -1.62 14.31 -5.79
C ALA A 26 -1.31 15.68 -5.17
N MET A 27 -0.12 15.85 -4.60
CA MET A 27 0.32 17.14 -4.02
C MET A 27 0.42 18.25 -5.08
N ILE A 28 0.93 17.94 -6.28
CA ILE A 28 0.99 18.88 -7.41
C ILE A 28 -0.42 19.23 -7.90
N GLY A 29 -1.33 18.26 -7.90
CA GLY A 29 -2.71 18.42 -8.37
C GLY A 29 -3.64 19.22 -7.44
N GLY A 30 -3.18 19.59 -6.24
CA GLY A 30 -3.96 20.38 -5.26
C GLY A 30 -4.94 19.57 -4.42
N GLU A 31 -5.70 20.26 -3.56
CA GLU A 31 -6.49 19.67 -2.47
C GLU A 31 -7.49 18.58 -2.91
N MET A 32 -8.16 18.77 -4.06
CA MET A 32 -9.08 17.77 -4.61
C MET A 32 -8.34 16.46 -4.95
N GLN A 33 -7.13 16.56 -5.52
CA GLN A 33 -6.36 15.38 -5.92
C GLN A 33 -5.75 14.66 -4.72
N ILE A 34 -5.34 15.42 -3.69
CA ILE A 34 -4.96 14.86 -2.39
C ILE A 34 -6.13 14.07 -1.80
N THR A 35 -7.34 14.63 -1.78
CA THR A 35 -8.52 13.94 -1.22
C THR A 35 -8.82 12.65 -1.97
N ARG A 36 -8.77 12.66 -3.32
CA ARG A 36 -8.97 11.45 -4.14
C ARG A 36 -7.89 10.40 -3.91
N PHE A 37 -6.64 10.83 -3.76
CA PHE A 37 -5.53 9.94 -3.47
C PHE A 37 -5.73 9.21 -2.13
N ILE A 38 -6.06 9.95 -1.07
CA ILE A 38 -6.35 9.35 0.25
C ILE A 38 -7.55 8.40 0.21
N GLN A 39 -8.61 8.74 -0.54
CA GLN A 39 -9.76 7.86 -0.71
C GLN A 39 -9.34 6.54 -1.40
N ARG A 40 -8.59 6.61 -2.50
CA ARG A 40 -8.10 5.43 -3.20
C ARG A 40 -7.23 4.54 -2.31
N LEU A 41 -6.30 5.14 -1.57
CA LEU A 41 -5.44 4.40 -0.62
C LEU A 41 -6.26 3.60 0.40
N ARG A 42 -7.35 4.18 0.90
CA ARG A 42 -8.24 3.51 1.84
C ARG A 42 -9.03 2.38 1.17
N ASP A 43 -9.52 2.62 -0.03
CA ASP A 43 -10.32 1.64 -0.78
C ASP A 43 -9.47 0.42 -1.15
N ASP A 44 -8.24 0.65 -1.62
CA ASP A 44 -7.26 -0.41 -1.95
C ASP A 44 -6.84 -1.21 -0.70
N ALA A 45 -6.68 -0.54 0.44
CA ALA A 45 -6.36 -1.20 1.71
C ALA A 45 -7.52 -2.06 2.25
N THR A 46 -8.77 -1.72 1.90
CA THR A 46 -9.99 -2.41 2.36
C THR A 46 -10.37 -3.58 1.45
N PHE A 47 -10.23 -3.44 0.13
CA PHE A 47 -10.58 -4.48 -0.85
C PHE A 47 -9.81 -5.79 -0.58
N LYS A 48 -8.53 -5.68 -0.21
CA LYS A 48 -7.68 -6.84 0.07
C LYS A 48 -7.88 -7.48 1.46
N ASP A 49 -8.56 -6.81 2.39
CA ASP A 49 -9.00 -7.42 3.65
C ASP A 49 -10.07 -8.49 3.42
N ASN A 50 -10.90 -8.29 2.38
CA ASN A 50 -12.02 -9.17 2.05
C ASN A 50 -11.63 -10.36 1.14
N GLU A 51 -10.41 -10.39 0.60
CA GLU A 51 -9.93 -11.46 -0.30
C GLU A 51 -9.04 -12.52 0.40
N GLU A 52 -8.80 -12.42 1.72
CA GLU A 52 -8.14 -13.49 2.49
C GLU A 52 -9.11 -14.66 2.79
N ASP A 53 -9.64 -15.32 1.75
CA ASP A 53 -10.41 -16.57 1.86
C ASP A 53 -9.41 -17.76 2.00
N PRO A 54 -9.49 -18.63 3.03
CA PRO A 54 -8.40 -19.51 3.45
C PRO A 54 -8.21 -20.78 2.59
N GLY A 55 -8.54 -20.72 1.29
CA GLY A 55 -8.59 -21.89 0.40
C GLY A 55 -7.74 -21.84 -0.87
N VAL A 56 -7.13 -20.72 -1.23
CA VAL A 56 -6.47 -20.57 -2.54
C VAL A 56 -4.95 -20.51 -2.39
N LEU A 57 -4.25 -21.53 -2.91
CA LEU A 57 -2.79 -21.52 -3.07
C LEU A 57 -2.40 -20.41 -4.04
N PRO A 58 -1.56 -19.43 -3.66
CA PRO A 58 -1.25 -18.31 -4.54
C PRO A 58 -0.29 -18.76 -5.65
N GLU A 59 -0.73 -18.63 -6.90
CA GLU A 59 0.19 -18.60 -8.05
C GLU A 59 1.11 -17.37 -7.93
N SER A 60 2.36 -17.50 -8.37
CA SER A 60 3.45 -16.54 -8.13
C SER A 60 3.15 -15.09 -8.54
N GLY A 61 2.25 -14.87 -9.51
CA GLY A 61 1.81 -13.52 -9.91
C GLY A 61 0.95 -12.81 -8.84
N PHE A 62 0.12 -13.55 -8.10
CA PHE A 62 -0.68 -13.01 -7.00
C PHE A 62 0.18 -12.68 -5.77
N ALA A 63 1.33 -13.34 -5.59
CA ALA A 63 2.22 -13.06 -4.47
C ALA A 63 2.78 -11.62 -4.51
N ILE A 64 3.09 -11.10 -5.70
CA ILE A 64 3.65 -9.76 -5.90
C ILE A 64 2.58 -8.68 -5.71
N GLU A 65 1.40 -8.86 -6.30
CA GLU A 65 0.29 -7.92 -6.14
C GLU A 65 -0.25 -7.88 -4.71
N ASN A 66 -0.24 -9.02 -4.01
CA ASN A 66 -0.54 -9.11 -2.59
C ASN A 66 0.57 -8.46 -1.74
N ALA A 67 1.85 -8.60 -2.12
CA ALA A 67 2.96 -7.93 -1.44
C ALA A 67 2.86 -6.39 -1.53
N ALA A 68 2.56 -5.83 -2.72
CA ALA A 68 2.44 -4.39 -2.91
C ALA A 68 1.34 -3.76 -2.04
N ALA A 69 0.20 -4.41 -1.92
CA ALA A 69 -0.88 -3.89 -1.09
C ALA A 69 -0.71 -4.14 0.40
N ARG A 70 -0.09 -5.25 0.81
CA ARG A 70 0.32 -5.44 2.20
C ARG A 70 1.27 -4.32 2.62
N GLU A 71 2.18 -3.94 1.73
CA GLU A 71 3.07 -2.81 1.95
C GLU A 71 2.28 -1.49 2.05
N LEU A 72 1.36 -1.25 1.12
CA LEU A 72 0.51 -0.05 1.12
C LEU A 72 -0.29 0.10 2.43
N ARG A 73 -0.89 -1.00 2.90
CA ARG A 73 -1.64 -1.03 4.16
C ARG A 73 -0.73 -0.73 5.35
N THR A 74 0.45 -1.33 5.39
CA THR A 74 1.44 -1.09 6.45
C THR A 74 1.85 0.39 6.50
N VAL A 75 2.10 0.99 5.34
CA VAL A 75 2.44 2.42 5.23
C VAL A 75 1.27 3.30 5.67
N LEU A 76 0.04 3.01 5.24
CA LEU A 76 -1.15 3.77 5.61
C LEU A 76 -1.42 3.73 7.12
N GLN A 77 -1.32 2.55 7.74
CA GLN A 77 -1.48 2.38 9.18
C GLN A 77 -0.43 3.18 9.96
N ALA A 78 0.84 3.14 9.53
CA ALA A 78 1.91 3.91 10.15
C ALA A 78 1.68 5.43 10.00
N ALA A 79 1.21 5.88 8.84
CA ALA A 79 0.88 7.29 8.61
C ALA A 79 -0.28 7.76 9.50
N GLN A 80 -1.35 6.95 9.60
CA GLN A 80 -2.50 7.24 10.48
C GLN A 80 -2.09 7.30 11.95
N ALA A 81 -1.25 6.36 12.42
CA ALA A 81 -0.76 6.36 13.79
C ALA A 81 0.04 7.62 14.14
N ARG A 82 0.88 8.11 13.21
CA ARG A 82 1.61 9.37 13.38
C ARG A 82 0.69 10.58 13.40
N ALA A 83 -0.25 10.66 12.45
CA ALA A 83 -1.22 11.76 12.39
C ALA A 83 -2.09 11.85 13.66
N ALA A 84 -2.49 10.71 14.23
CA ALA A 84 -3.24 10.67 15.48
C ALA A 84 -2.40 11.13 16.68
N ALA A 85 -1.12 10.76 16.73
CA ALA A 85 -0.20 11.21 17.77
C ALA A 85 0.06 12.72 17.72
N ASP A 86 0.17 13.30 16.52
CA ASP A 86 0.40 14.75 16.33
C ASP A 86 -0.86 15.60 16.62
N ALA A 87 -2.04 14.98 16.66
CA ALA A 87 -3.32 15.65 16.98
C ALA A 87 -3.63 15.68 18.49
N SER A 88 -2.76 15.10 19.33
CA SER A 88 -2.89 14.99 20.80
C SER A 88 -2.10 16.09 21.53
#